data_AF-A0A1I8B6F7-F1
#
_entry.id   AF-A0A1I8B6F7-F1
#
_cell.length_a   1.000
_cell.length_b   1.000
_cell.length_c   1.000
_cell.angle_alpha   90.00
_cell.angle_beta   90.00
_cell.angle_gamma   90.00
#
_symmetry.space_group_name_H-M   'P 1'
#
loop_
_entity.id
_entity.type
_entity.pdbx_description
1 polymer ?
#
loop_
_entity_poly.entity_id
_entity_poly.type
_entity_poly.pdbx_seq_one_letter_code
_entity_poly.pdbx_strand_id
1 'polypeptide(L)'
;MPSLRFTWRGKMRQPFGMPLFHGIWAMQPGKFLQKTIMVKDNDVDAAFHILNRLMEREGLIKTIRNTRYFLKPFMQRNQLAKEAAEAIINEDRERKLKFLTRKNRADAYPGQITN
;
A
#
# COMPACT_ATOMS: atom_id res chain seq x y z
N MET A 1 -36.91 -19.96 45.78
CA MET A 1 -35.84 -18.95 45.64
C MET A 1 -35.22 -19.10 44.26
N PRO A 2 -35.61 -18.31 43.23
CA PRO A 2 -34.98 -18.41 41.92
C PRO A 2 -33.77 -17.46 41.85
N SER A 3 -32.62 -18.01 41.44
CA SER A 3 -31.36 -17.29 41.29
C SER A 3 -31.38 -16.36 40.07
N LEU A 4 -30.99 -15.10 40.28
CA LEU A 4 -30.83 -14.11 39.22
C LEU A 4 -29.60 -14.50 38.35
N ARG A 5 -29.84 -14.98 37.12
CA ARG A 5 -28.80 -14.97 36.08
C ARG A 5 -28.54 -13.52 35.70
N PHE A 6 -27.38 -13.00 36.08
CA PHE A 6 -26.87 -11.72 35.63
C PHE A 6 -26.55 -11.79 34.13
N THR A 7 -27.54 -11.51 33.28
CA THR A 7 -27.30 -11.28 31.85
C THR A 7 -26.81 -9.85 31.69
N TRP A 8 -25.51 -9.67 31.56
CA TRP A 8 -24.91 -8.37 31.24
C TRP A 8 -25.49 -7.87 29.89
N ARG A 9 -26.39 -6.88 29.92
CA ARG A 9 -26.91 -6.19 28.72
C ARG A 9 -26.18 -4.88 28.48
N GLY A 10 -24.85 -4.94 28.36
CA GLY A 10 -24.09 -3.78 27.88
C GLY A 10 -24.26 -3.62 26.37
N LYS A 11 -24.95 -2.57 25.92
CA LYS A 11 -24.79 -2.08 24.54
C LYS A 11 -23.35 -1.61 24.40
N MET A 12 -22.49 -2.34 23.69
CA MET A 12 -21.22 -1.81 23.19
C MET A 12 -21.55 -0.57 22.34
N ARG A 13 -21.37 0.62 22.91
CA ARG A 13 -21.41 1.87 22.15
C ARG A 13 -20.06 1.98 21.46
N GLN A 14 -20.04 1.76 20.15
CA GLN A 14 -18.89 2.14 19.33
C GLN A 14 -18.72 3.68 19.37
N PRO A 15 -17.49 4.20 19.24
CA PRO A 15 -17.21 5.62 19.43
C PRO A 15 -17.81 6.53 18.34
N PHE A 16 -18.40 5.97 17.29
CA PHE A 16 -19.07 6.72 16.21
C PHE A 16 -20.56 6.37 16.24
N GLY A 17 -21.37 7.30 16.74
CA GLY A 17 -22.77 7.08 17.10
C GLY A 17 -23.74 6.96 15.91
N MET A 18 -23.92 5.76 15.38
CA MET A 18 -25.14 5.39 14.65
C MET A 18 -25.68 4.05 15.18
N PRO A 19 -26.99 3.94 15.47
CA PRO A 19 -27.60 2.66 15.81
C PRO A 19 -27.65 1.79 14.54
N LEU A 20 -26.99 0.63 14.56
CA LEU A 20 -27.19 -0.40 13.54
C LEU A 20 -28.64 -0.90 13.62
N PHE A 21 -29.32 -0.97 12.48
CA PHE A 21 -30.68 -1.49 12.38
C PHE A 21 -30.79 -2.92 12.95
N HIS A 22 -31.94 -3.25 13.53
CA HIS A 22 -32.21 -4.57 14.10
C HIS A 22 -32.13 -5.65 13.01
N GLY A 23 -31.35 -6.72 13.21
CA GLY A 23 -31.24 -7.86 12.29
C GLY A 23 -29.88 -8.06 11.63
N ILE A 24 -28.94 -7.12 11.76
CA ILE A 24 -27.57 -7.25 11.23
C ILE A 24 -26.59 -7.51 12.38
N TRP A 25 -26.69 -8.68 13.02
CA TRP A 25 -25.82 -9.03 14.16
C TRP A 25 -24.40 -9.50 13.75
N ALA A 26 -24.18 -9.75 12.45
CA ALA A 26 -22.92 -10.33 11.93
C ALA A 26 -22.05 -9.37 11.09
N MET A 27 -22.56 -8.17 10.75
CA MET A 27 -21.77 -7.13 10.08
C MET A 27 -20.96 -6.39 11.14
N GLN A 28 -19.81 -6.94 11.49
CA GLN A 28 -18.79 -6.17 12.22
C GLN A 28 -18.55 -4.87 11.42
N PRO A 29 -18.75 -3.68 12.00
CA PRO A 29 -18.59 -2.39 11.33
C PRO A 29 -17.16 -2.09 10.80
N GLY A 30 -16.26 -3.07 10.86
CA GLY A 30 -14.90 -3.02 10.31
C GLY A 30 -14.57 -4.10 9.28
N LYS A 31 -15.44 -5.08 8.98
CA LYS A 31 -15.09 -6.20 8.08
C LYS A 31 -14.81 -5.76 6.64
N PHE A 32 -15.54 -4.75 6.15
CA PHE A 32 -15.43 -4.22 4.79
C PHE A 32 -14.84 -2.81 4.76
N LEU A 33 -14.22 -2.37 5.86
CA LEU A 33 -13.61 -1.05 5.94
C LEU A 33 -12.20 -1.03 5.35
N GLN A 34 -11.45 -2.12 5.55
CA GLN A 34 -10.06 -2.22 5.11
C GLN A 34 -9.98 -2.86 3.72
N LYS A 35 -9.13 -2.32 2.84
CA LYS A 35 -8.78 -2.88 1.53
C LYS A 35 -9.99 -3.25 0.65
N THR A 36 -11.08 -2.52 0.82
CA THR A 36 -12.31 -2.69 0.06
C THR A 36 -12.45 -1.53 -0.91
N ILE A 37 -12.89 -1.83 -2.13
CA ILE A 37 -13.10 -0.84 -3.20
C ILE A 37 -14.51 -1.01 -3.76
N MET A 38 -15.13 0.11 -4.13
CA MET A 38 -16.44 0.11 -4.77
C MET A 38 -16.28 0.02 -6.28
N VAL A 39 -17.05 -0.86 -6.92
CA VAL A 39 -17.08 -1.00 -8.38
C VAL A 39 -18.04 0.04 -8.95
N LYS A 40 -17.60 0.77 -9.99
CA LYS A 40 -18.42 1.74 -10.70
C LYS A 40 -18.81 1.17 -12.06
N ASP A 41 -20.05 1.39 -12.48
CA ASP A 41 -20.54 1.04 -13.84
C ASP A 41 -20.32 -0.44 -14.23
N ASN A 42 -20.28 -1.34 -13.23
CA ASN A 42 -19.97 -2.76 -13.38
C ASN A 42 -18.58 -3.06 -14.01
N ASP A 43 -17.66 -2.10 -13.98
CA ASP A 43 -16.27 -2.28 -14.44
C ASP A 43 -15.40 -2.88 -13.34
N VAL A 44 -15.41 -4.22 -13.28
CA VAL A 44 -14.67 -4.99 -12.27
C VAL A 44 -13.17 -4.96 -12.52
N ASP A 45 -12.74 -4.90 -13.78
CA ASP A 45 -11.32 -4.96 -14.15
C ASP A 45 -10.60 -3.68 -13.71
N ALA A 46 -11.17 -2.51 -14.01
CA ALA A 46 -10.61 -1.24 -13.56
C ALA A 46 -10.57 -1.16 -12.03
N ALA A 47 -11.62 -1.62 -11.36
CA ALA A 47 -11.67 -1.71 -9.92
C ALA A 47 -10.51 -2.59 -9.38
N PHE A 48 -10.33 -3.78 -9.93
CA PHE A 48 -9.26 -4.69 -9.51
C PHE A 48 -7.85 -4.13 -9.73
N HIS A 49 -7.62 -3.43 -10.85
CA HIS A 49 -6.36 -2.71 -11.08
C HIS A 49 -6.08 -1.63 -10.03
N ILE A 50 -7.10 -0.88 -9.62
CA ILE A 50 -6.99 0.11 -8.55
C ILE A 50 -6.63 -0.58 -7.23
N LEU A 51 -7.32 -1.68 -6.89
CA LEU A 51 -7.01 -2.44 -5.67
C LEU A 51 -5.56 -2.94 -5.66
N ASN A 52 -5.10 -3.54 -6.75
CA ASN A 52 -3.72 -4.01 -6.86
C ASN A 52 -2.71 -2.87 -6.71
N ARG A 53 -2.94 -1.72 -7.35
CA ARG A 53 -2.08 -0.54 -7.21
C ARG A 53 -2.02 -0.03 -5.77
N LEU A 54 -3.16 -0.01 -5.06
CA LEU A 54 -3.20 0.39 -3.65
C LEU A 54 -2.44 -0.60 -2.77
N MET A 55 -2.64 -1.90 -2.98
CA MET A 55 -1.92 -2.96 -2.25
C MET A 55 -0.40 -2.94 -2.51
N GLU A 56 0.01 -2.63 -3.74
CA GLU A 56 1.42 -2.47 -4.10
C GLU A 56 2.04 -1.24 -3.45
N ARG A 57 1.32 -0.10 -3.44
CA ARG A 57 1.80 1.14 -2.81
C ARG A 57 2.01 0.98 -1.30
N GLU A 58 1.15 0.20 -0.64
CA GLU A 58 1.31 -0.15 0.78
C GLU A 58 2.43 -1.20 1.02
N GLY A 59 2.99 -1.77 -0.05
CA GLY A 59 4.01 -2.82 0.05
C GLY A 59 3.48 -4.18 0.50
N LEU A 60 2.16 -4.37 0.57
CA LEU A 60 1.56 -5.60 1.11
C LEU A 60 1.93 -6.84 0.28
N ILE A 61 1.92 -6.71 -1.05
CA ILE A 61 2.29 -7.81 -1.95
C ILE A 61 3.76 -8.22 -1.74
N LYS A 62 4.66 -7.24 -1.53
CA LYS A 62 6.07 -7.48 -1.23
C LYS A 62 6.23 -8.20 0.11
N THR A 63 5.52 -7.74 1.14
CA THR A 63 5.52 -8.40 2.46
C THR A 63 5.08 -9.85 2.36
N ILE A 64 3.95 -10.13 1.71
CA ILE A 64 3.43 -11.51 1.54
C ILE A 64 4.46 -12.42 0.85
N ARG A 65 5.13 -11.91 -0.20
CA ARG A 65 6.17 -12.67 -0.91
C ARG A 65 7.38 -12.94 0.00
N ASN A 66 7.82 -11.94 0.76
CA ASN A 66 8.97 -12.06 1.66
C ASN A 66 8.70 -12.97 2.87
N THR A 67 7.47 -12.97 3.39
CA THR A 67 7.09 -13.76 4.58
C THR A 67 6.71 -15.20 4.26
N ARG A 68 6.75 -15.62 2.98
CA ARG A 68 6.42 -17.01 2.59
C ARG A 68 7.35 -18.04 3.24
N TYR A 69 8.63 -17.68 3.39
CA TYR A 69 9.64 -18.54 4.01
C TYR A 69 10.39 -17.76 5.09
N PHE A 70 10.89 -18.48 6.09
CA PHE A 70 11.71 -17.87 7.13
C PHE A 70 13.03 -17.35 6.56
N LEU A 71 13.35 -16.09 6.84
CA LEU A 71 14.64 -15.47 6.57
C LEU A 71 15.38 -15.22 7.88
N LYS A 72 16.66 -15.60 7.92
CA LYS A 72 17.51 -15.31 9.09
C LYS A 72 17.61 -13.79 9.30
N PRO A 73 17.69 -13.29 10.55
CA PRO A 73 17.66 -11.85 10.84
C PRO A 73 18.76 -11.04 10.12
N PHE A 74 19.96 -11.61 9.93
CA PHE A 74 21.02 -10.92 9.19
C PHE A 74 20.73 -10.80 7.68
N MET A 75 20.03 -11.77 7.09
CA MET A 75 19.63 -11.73 5.68
C MET A 75 18.58 -10.64 5.45
N GLN A 76 17.61 -10.53 6.35
CA GLN A 76 16.61 -9.47 6.33
C GLN A 76 17.25 -8.08 6.43
N ARG A 77 18.19 -7.90 7.37
CA ARG A 77 18.94 -6.63 7.51
C ARG A 77 19.73 -6.28 6.25
N ASN A 78 20.42 -7.26 5.66
CA ASN A 78 21.18 -7.05 4.43
C ASN A 78 20.26 -6.68 3.25
N GLN A 79 19.08 -7.29 3.16
CA GLN A 79 18.08 -6.95 2.14
C GLN A 79 17.59 -5.51 2.31
N LEU A 80 17.21 -5.10 3.53
CA LEU A 80 16.77 -3.73 3.80
C LEU A 80 17.86 -2.70 3.48
N ALA A 81 19.12 -2.99 3.83
CA ALA A 81 20.24 -2.11 3.52
C ALA A 81 20.45 -1.94 2.00
N LYS A 82 20.35 -3.03 1.24
CA LYS A 82 20.43 -2.99 -0.24
C LYS A 82 19.30 -2.17 -0.84
N GLU A 83 18.07 -2.41 -0.40
CA GLU A 83 16.89 -1.69 -0.89
C GLU A 83 16.99 -0.18 -0.61
N ALA A 84 17.47 0.21 0.58
CA ALA A 84 17.69 1.60 0.93
C ALA A 84 18.78 2.25 0.05
N ALA A 85 19.91 1.56 -0.15
CA ALA A 85 20.98 2.06 -1.01
C ALA A 85 20.52 2.19 -2.47
N GLU A 86 19.80 1.21 -3.00
CA GLU A 86 19.23 1.25 -4.35
C GLU A 86 18.26 2.44 -4.50
N ALA A 87 17.41 2.70 -3.51
CA ALA A 87 16.50 3.85 -3.52
C ALA A 87 17.26 5.19 -3.61
N ILE A 88 18.29 5.37 -2.79
CA ILE A 88 19.13 6.59 -2.80
C ILE A 88 19.79 6.76 -4.17
N ILE A 89 20.39 5.70 -4.71
CA ILE A 89 21.09 5.80 -6.00
C ILE A 89 20.10 6.07 -7.13
N ASN A 90 18.90 5.47 -7.11
CA ASN A 90 17.88 5.73 -8.13
C ASN A 90 17.37 7.17 -8.08
N GLU A 91 17.16 7.71 -6.88
CA GLU A 91 16.81 9.11 -6.69
C GLU A 91 17.88 10.05 -7.26
N ASP A 92 19.15 9.81 -6.95
CA ASP A 92 20.26 10.63 -7.44
C ASP A 92 20.49 10.50 -8.95
N ARG A 93 20.31 9.29 -9.50
CA ARG A 93 20.32 9.09 -10.96
C ARG A 93 19.22 9.88 -11.65
N GLU A 94 18.00 9.87 -11.10
CA GLU A 94 16.87 10.62 -11.66
C GLU A 94 17.14 12.14 -11.62
N ARG A 95 17.68 12.64 -10.51
CA ARG A 95 18.11 14.06 -10.38
C ARG A 95 19.17 14.42 -11.41
N LYS A 96 20.19 13.58 -11.57
CA LYS A 96 21.27 13.78 -12.56
C LYS A 96 20.72 13.75 -13.99
N LEU A 97 19.82 12.83 -14.29
CA LEU A 97 19.17 12.73 -15.61
C LEU A 97 18.35 13.99 -15.91
N LYS A 98 17.52 14.46 -14.97
CA LYS A 98 16.77 15.72 -15.09
C LYS A 98 17.68 16.93 -15.29
N PHE A 99 18.87 16.92 -14.68
CA PHE A 99 19.86 17.97 -14.91
C PHE A 99 20.46 17.92 -16.32
N LEU A 100 20.92 16.73 -16.75
CA LEU A 100 21.57 16.54 -18.06
C LEU A 100 20.62 16.71 -19.24
N THR A 101 19.35 16.31 -19.09
CA THR A 101 18.33 16.44 -20.14
C THR A 101 18.15 17.88 -20.63
N ARG A 102 18.43 18.90 -19.79
CA ARG A 102 18.48 20.31 -20.23
C ARG A 102 19.49 20.58 -21.34
N LYS A 103 20.54 19.77 -21.45
CA LYS A 103 21.61 19.88 -22.45
C LYS A 103 21.47 18.87 -23.59
N ASN A 104 20.43 18.04 -23.59
CA ASN A 104 20.09 17.14 -24.70
C ASN A 104 19.42 17.93 -25.85
N ARG A 105 20.14 18.89 -26.40
CA ARG A 105 19.76 19.70 -27.55
C ARG A 105 20.69 19.35 -28.71
N ALA A 106 20.27 19.68 -29.94
CA ALA A 106 21.16 19.59 -31.09
C ALA A 106 22.46 20.36 -30.82
N ASP A 107 23.58 19.83 -31.31
CA ASP A 107 24.87 20.47 -31.15
C ASP A 107 24.83 21.89 -31.72
N ALA A 108 25.36 22.85 -30.97
CA ALA A 108 25.40 24.24 -31.37
C ALA A 108 26.45 24.49 -32.46
N TYR A 109 27.47 23.63 -32.57
CA TYR A 109 28.61 23.82 -33.47
C TYR A 109 28.84 22.58 -34.35
N PRO A 110 27.90 22.25 -35.26
CA PRO A 110 28.09 21.14 -36.17
C PRO A 110 29.30 21.39 -37.07
N GLY A 111 30.26 20.46 -37.07
CA GLY A 111 31.47 20.52 -37.91
C GLY A 111 32.76 20.89 -37.18
N GLN A 112 32.75 21.06 -35.86
CA GLN A 112 34.00 21.10 -35.10
C GLN A 112 34.64 19.70 -35.10
N ILE A 113 35.74 19.56 -35.84
CA ILE A 113 36.61 18.39 -35.80
C ILE A 113 37.43 18.47 -34.51
N THR A 114 36.90 17.93 -33.41
CA THR A 114 37.72 17.69 -32.23
C THR A 114 38.54 16.43 -32.49
N ASN A 115 39.85 16.61 -32.68
CA ASN A 115 40.85 15.53 -32.80
C ASN A 115 40.82 14.56 -31.62
#